data_AF-A0A0U1D6D0-F1
#
_entry.id   AF-A0A0U1D6D0-F1
#
_cell.length_a   1.000
_cell.length_b   1.000
_cell.length_c   1.000
_cell.angle_alpha   90.00
_cell.angle_beta   90.00
_cell.angle_gamma   90.00
#
_symmetry.space_group_name_H-M   'P 1'
#
loop_
_entity.id
_entity.type
_entity.pdbx_description
1 polymer ?
#
loop_
_entity_poly.entity_id
_entity_poly.type
_entity_poly.pdbx_seq_one_letter_code
_entity_poly.pdbx_strand_id
1 'polypeptide(L)'
;MFEAPRGPQRVDQEVIQDFHRLLRMKGGTTDYGYVLREPLTPGTPLAYQLHDPRIVQRRAELGDYGRSAQLDDLFEIWSGEPMVHLRMAEPIEAHSPGSGRMVGGREVLASHQIAPQDEDSKWVQSDRGNLQSGDIVVRALHNPSTVRPGLVWAQVSESDLPLIATDLVTVLRPRGSTRRNDIDFVLRYLSSRHAVELLMTPSSGSLLRVTPRVLASMKVPLPDEHLADALESVESARLRADEWADEANEILESMFRDDNARVSRQKVIERSRIVRLRIQAVEDVETLGGQVRTQYPLPIAYRWRVLEAAGSRGPTNETYLAALDLAEQIMALTANIGLALAHQSGLEVAAVDQISDKLARGEGPTMGDWSNVLDELDGRKFAAIDDLITSTEFRRFCVDEAARAARRDLRRRRNDESHQRRVQSHELAEACSAVKAQLEVLLTQLSFFLDNPVVLAQELRWDSIDQTGSLTYQKLAGDHSVVPIRELTVNDSTVETGSLYLLDSDRKLHLLRPFLVATNCEQCGTFSIFHVDRLLAGRLTLKSMEHGHTIDAPDRFETAMRRTGLLNM
;
A
#
# COMPACT_ATOMS: atom_id res chain seq x y z
N MET A 1 -11.04 -27.48 25.46
CA MET A 1 -9.68 -28.03 25.42
C MET A 1 -8.76 -27.16 26.28
N PHE A 2 -7.78 -27.76 26.95
CA PHE A 2 -6.86 -27.07 27.87
C PHE A 2 -5.46 -27.67 27.73
N GLU A 3 -4.44 -26.82 27.67
CA GLU A 3 -3.04 -27.22 27.61
C GLU A 3 -2.26 -26.48 28.69
N ALA A 4 -1.81 -27.22 29.71
CA ALA A 4 -0.99 -26.63 30.77
C ALA A 4 0.45 -26.39 30.27
N PRO A 5 1.09 -25.27 30.64
CA PRO A 5 2.49 -25.02 30.30
C PRO A 5 3.38 -26.11 30.92
N ARG A 6 4.36 -26.62 30.15
CA ARG A 6 5.30 -27.65 30.61
C ARG A 6 6.70 -27.07 30.82
N GLY A 7 7.11 -26.98 32.08
CA GLY A 7 8.45 -26.61 32.54
C GLY A 7 8.60 -26.89 34.05
N PRO A 8 9.81 -26.86 34.64
CA PRO A 8 10.02 -27.11 36.08
C PRO A 8 9.50 -25.98 36.99
N GLN A 9 8.74 -25.04 36.44
CA GLN A 9 8.10 -23.98 37.22
C GLN A 9 6.78 -24.51 37.78
N ARG A 10 6.52 -24.15 39.04
CA ARG A 10 5.30 -24.47 39.78
C ARG A 10 4.08 -24.30 38.89
N VAL A 11 3.12 -25.21 39.00
CA VAL A 11 1.76 -24.95 38.49
C VAL A 11 1.26 -23.72 39.24
N ASP A 12 1.47 -22.56 38.64
CA ASP A 12 1.14 -21.27 39.25
C ASP A 12 -0.38 -21.18 39.40
N GLN A 13 -0.81 -20.47 40.45
CA GLN A 13 -2.22 -20.29 40.79
C GLN A 13 -3.03 -19.74 39.60
N GLU A 14 -2.37 -19.02 38.69
CA GLU A 14 -2.91 -18.49 37.43
C GLU A 14 -3.39 -19.59 36.47
N VAL A 15 -2.63 -20.68 36.29
CA VAL A 15 -3.01 -21.79 35.40
C VAL A 15 -4.28 -22.48 35.91
N ILE A 16 -4.38 -22.67 37.23
CA ILE A 16 -5.55 -23.27 37.88
C ILE A 16 -6.77 -22.34 37.78
N GLN A 17 -6.58 -21.04 38.00
CA GLN A 17 -7.64 -20.04 37.82
C GLN A 17 -8.15 -20.02 36.37
N ASP A 18 -7.26 -20.10 35.40
CA ASP A 18 -7.62 -20.13 33.98
C ASP A 18 -8.40 -21.40 33.61
N PHE A 19 -7.99 -22.56 34.14
CA PHE A 19 -8.74 -23.80 33.99
C PHE A 19 -10.16 -23.69 34.58
N HIS A 20 -10.31 -23.14 35.78
CA HIS A 20 -11.63 -22.91 36.38
C HIS A 20 -12.47 -21.92 35.59
N ARG A 21 -11.85 -20.90 34.99
CA ARG A 21 -12.53 -19.96 34.09
C ARG A 21 -13.07 -20.69 32.86
N LEU A 22 -12.27 -21.53 32.22
CA LEU A 22 -12.67 -22.32 31.06
C LEU A 22 -13.86 -23.25 31.34
N LEU A 23 -13.88 -23.92 32.51
CA LEU A 23 -14.99 -24.79 32.90
C LEU A 23 -16.34 -24.04 33.01
N ARG A 24 -16.32 -22.71 33.21
CA ARG A 24 -17.52 -21.86 33.30
C ARG A 24 -17.91 -21.23 31.97
N MET A 25 -17.05 -21.29 30.95
CA MET A 25 -17.28 -20.66 29.66
C MET A 25 -18.19 -21.53 28.77
N LYS A 26 -19.11 -20.86 28.06
CA LYS A 26 -19.94 -21.49 27.02
C LYS A 26 -19.30 -21.45 25.63
N GLY A 27 -18.11 -20.86 25.52
CA GLY A 27 -17.35 -20.69 24.27
C GLY A 27 -16.33 -19.55 24.38
N GLY A 28 -15.27 -19.60 23.57
CA GLY A 28 -14.20 -18.59 23.54
C GLY A 28 -12.84 -19.13 24.00
N THR A 29 -11.84 -18.25 24.05
CA THR A 29 -10.44 -18.58 24.35
C THR A 29 -9.98 -17.94 25.64
N THR A 30 -9.06 -18.58 26.34
CA THR A 30 -8.28 -18.04 27.46
C THR A 30 -6.78 -18.19 27.18
N ASP A 31 -5.93 -17.96 28.16
CA ASP A 31 -4.48 -18.00 27.97
C ASP A 31 -3.95 -19.43 27.79
N TYR A 32 -4.59 -20.42 28.42
CA TYR A 32 -4.17 -21.82 28.40
C TYR A 32 -5.23 -22.77 27.81
N GLY A 33 -6.37 -22.27 27.33
CA GLY A 33 -7.41 -23.12 26.77
C GLY A 33 -8.47 -22.42 25.95
N TYR A 34 -9.43 -23.20 25.46
CA TYR A 34 -10.59 -22.69 24.75
C TYR A 34 -11.76 -23.66 24.83
N VAL A 35 -12.97 -23.15 24.61
CA VAL A 35 -14.20 -23.93 24.54
C VAL A 35 -14.78 -23.81 23.14
N LEU A 36 -14.87 -24.95 22.45
CA LEU A 36 -15.56 -25.07 21.15
C LEU A 36 -17.07 -25.04 21.40
N ARG A 37 -17.78 -24.23 20.61
CA ARG A 37 -19.25 -24.19 20.65
C ARG A 37 -19.89 -25.29 19.82
N GLU A 38 -19.19 -25.73 18.78
CA GLU A 38 -19.66 -26.74 17.84
C GLU A 38 -18.99 -28.09 18.12
N PRO A 39 -19.72 -29.21 17.99
CA PRO A 39 -19.17 -30.54 18.16
C PRO A 39 -18.18 -30.86 17.03
N LEU A 40 -17.04 -31.46 17.38
CA LEU A 40 -16.06 -31.93 16.41
C LEU A 40 -16.62 -33.11 15.60
N THR A 41 -16.33 -33.14 14.30
CA THR A 41 -16.73 -34.24 13.43
C THR A 41 -16.10 -35.56 13.90
N PRO A 42 -16.86 -36.67 13.96
CA PRO A 42 -16.31 -37.98 14.30
C PRO A 42 -15.13 -38.36 13.39
N GLY A 43 -14.01 -38.81 13.98
CA GLY A 43 -12.80 -39.19 13.25
C GLY A 43 -11.73 -38.09 13.14
N THR A 44 -12.03 -36.85 13.57
CA THR A 44 -11.05 -35.75 13.56
C THR A 44 -10.10 -35.87 14.76
N PRO A 45 -8.77 -35.67 14.59
CA PRO A 45 -7.83 -35.69 15.72
C PRO A 45 -8.15 -34.62 16.77
N LEU A 46 -8.07 -34.99 18.05
CA LEU A 46 -8.34 -34.10 19.21
C LEU A 46 -7.10 -33.29 19.63
N ALA A 47 -6.25 -32.88 18.69
CA ALA A 47 -5.06 -32.09 19.03
C ALA A 47 -5.48 -30.66 19.39
N TYR A 48 -4.99 -30.14 20.54
CA TYR A 48 -5.32 -28.82 21.06
C TYR A 48 -5.12 -27.70 20.02
N GLN A 49 -4.02 -27.68 19.28
CA GLN A 49 -3.72 -26.59 18.35
C GLN A 49 -4.55 -26.63 17.06
N LEU A 50 -5.08 -27.80 16.66
CA LEU A 50 -5.86 -27.93 15.41
C LEU A 50 -7.18 -27.18 15.47
N HIS A 51 -7.75 -27.04 16.67
CA HIS A 51 -9.06 -26.44 16.89
C HIS A 51 -9.00 -25.17 17.74
N ASP A 52 -7.80 -24.65 18.02
CA ASP A 52 -7.67 -23.37 18.71
C ASP A 52 -8.30 -22.28 17.84
N PRO A 53 -9.34 -21.57 18.31
CA PRO A 53 -9.99 -20.50 17.56
C PRO A 53 -9.01 -19.44 17.04
N ARG A 54 -7.91 -19.17 17.75
CA ARG A 54 -6.88 -18.23 17.30
C ARG A 54 -6.14 -18.74 16.06
N ILE A 55 -5.84 -20.04 16.02
CA ILE A 55 -5.19 -20.69 14.89
C ILE A 55 -6.15 -20.81 13.70
N VAL A 56 -7.42 -21.14 13.96
CA VAL A 56 -8.46 -21.21 12.93
C VAL A 56 -8.70 -19.83 12.29
N GLN A 57 -8.83 -18.79 13.11
CA GLN A 57 -9.00 -17.42 12.63
C GLN A 57 -7.80 -16.98 11.78
N ARG A 58 -6.57 -17.19 12.26
CA ARG A 58 -5.37 -16.86 11.49
C ARG A 58 -5.27 -17.59 10.16
N ARG A 59 -5.73 -18.84 10.07
CA ARG A 59 -5.80 -19.57 8.79
C ARG A 59 -6.82 -18.94 7.84
N ALA A 60 -7.91 -18.36 8.35
CA ALA A 60 -8.87 -17.64 7.54
C ALA A 60 -8.31 -16.29 7.05
N GLU A 61 -7.62 -15.56 7.93
CA GLU A 61 -6.97 -14.27 7.63
C GLU A 61 -5.86 -14.37 6.57
N LEU A 62 -5.32 -15.57 6.28
CA LEU A 62 -4.39 -15.75 5.16
C LEU A 62 -5.01 -15.36 3.80
N GLY A 63 -6.34 -15.41 3.67
CA GLY A 63 -7.04 -14.94 2.49
C GLY A 63 -6.99 -13.43 2.30
N ASP A 64 -6.77 -12.66 3.37
CA ASP A 64 -6.80 -11.19 3.32
C ASP A 64 -5.57 -10.59 2.62
N TYR A 65 -4.54 -11.39 2.36
CA TYR A 65 -3.40 -11.00 1.51
C TYR A 65 -3.70 -11.14 0.01
N GLY A 66 -4.86 -11.69 -0.36
CA GLY A 66 -5.28 -11.95 -1.73
C GLY A 66 -5.94 -13.33 -1.85
N ARG A 67 -5.13 -14.39 -1.91
CA ARG A 67 -5.64 -15.77 -1.91
C ARG A 67 -4.77 -16.70 -1.08
N SER A 68 -5.26 -17.91 -0.80
CA SER A 68 -4.47 -18.97 -0.14
C SER A 68 -4.31 -20.18 -1.06
N ALA A 69 -3.13 -20.80 -1.02
CA ALA A 69 -2.79 -22.03 -1.74
C ALA A 69 -2.13 -23.04 -0.81
N GLN A 70 -2.04 -24.32 -1.22
CA GLN A 70 -1.16 -25.27 -0.54
C GLN A 70 0.27 -25.12 -1.08
N LEU A 71 1.26 -25.39 -0.25
CA LEU A 71 2.66 -25.23 -0.66
C LEU A 71 3.05 -26.22 -1.78
N ASP A 72 2.42 -27.39 -1.84
CA ASP A 72 2.63 -28.41 -2.89
C ASP A 72 2.09 -28.01 -4.28
N ASP A 73 1.11 -27.10 -4.31
CA ASP A 73 0.62 -26.46 -5.54
C ASP A 73 1.72 -25.59 -6.18
N LEU A 74 2.63 -25.05 -5.37
CA LEU A 74 3.67 -24.10 -5.79
C LEU A 74 5.04 -24.76 -5.98
N PHE A 75 5.34 -25.78 -5.17
CA PHE A 75 6.64 -26.44 -5.14
C PHE A 75 6.52 -27.97 -5.25
N GLU A 76 7.52 -28.60 -5.85
CA GLU A 76 7.81 -30.01 -5.63
C GLU A 76 8.60 -30.15 -4.33
N ILE A 77 8.15 -31.03 -3.42
CA ILE A 77 8.66 -31.10 -2.05
C ILE A 77 9.15 -32.51 -1.74
N TRP A 78 10.43 -32.64 -1.35
CA TRP A 78 11.01 -33.92 -0.94
C TRP A 78 12.12 -33.75 0.09
N SER A 79 12.45 -34.83 0.81
CA SER A 79 13.61 -34.86 1.70
C SER A 79 14.86 -35.27 0.94
N GLY A 80 16.01 -34.71 1.33
CA GLY A 80 17.31 -35.12 0.82
C GLY A 80 17.68 -36.57 1.17
N GLU A 81 18.89 -36.97 0.79
CA GLU A 81 19.37 -38.33 1.00
C GLU A 81 19.62 -38.63 2.50
N PRO A 82 19.22 -39.82 2.99
CA PRO A 82 19.43 -40.19 4.38
C PRO A 82 20.92 -40.14 4.76
N MET A 83 21.25 -39.38 5.80
CA MET A 83 22.62 -39.24 6.29
C MET A 83 23.32 -40.58 6.58
N VAL A 84 22.57 -41.64 6.91
CA VAL A 84 23.12 -42.97 7.16
C VAL A 84 23.78 -43.53 5.91
N HIS A 85 23.18 -43.35 4.73
CA HIS A 85 23.76 -43.80 3.46
C HIS A 85 24.98 -42.96 3.09
N LEU A 86 24.90 -41.64 3.28
CA LEU A 86 26.00 -40.72 2.95
C LEU A 86 27.20 -40.85 3.90
N ARG A 87 27.01 -41.26 5.15
CA ARG A 87 28.11 -41.57 6.09
C ARG A 87 28.81 -42.89 5.77
N MET A 88 28.14 -43.81 5.08
CA MET A 88 28.73 -45.09 4.65
C MET A 88 29.36 -44.99 3.26
N ALA A 89 29.09 -43.93 2.50
CA ALA A 89 29.77 -43.63 1.25
C ALA A 89 31.23 -43.21 1.52
N GLU A 90 32.16 -43.72 0.71
CA GLU A 90 33.55 -43.26 0.76
C GLU A 90 33.62 -41.78 0.37
N PRO A 91 34.33 -40.92 1.12
CA PRO A 91 34.53 -39.53 0.74
C PRO A 91 35.22 -39.47 -0.62
N ILE A 92 34.65 -38.73 -1.57
CA ILE A 92 35.21 -38.56 -2.91
C ILE A 92 35.96 -37.23 -2.96
N GLU A 93 36.99 -37.14 -3.80
CA GLU A 93 37.66 -35.87 -4.09
C GLU A 93 36.68 -34.84 -4.66
N ALA A 94 36.81 -33.59 -4.19
CA ALA A 94 36.03 -32.47 -4.69
C ALA A 94 36.13 -32.38 -6.22
N HIS A 95 35.01 -32.07 -6.88
CA HIS A 95 34.90 -31.91 -8.33
C HIS A 95 35.14 -33.18 -9.17
N SER A 96 35.14 -34.37 -8.57
CA SER A 96 35.04 -35.62 -9.34
C SER A 96 33.72 -35.65 -10.13
N PRO A 97 33.67 -36.25 -11.33
CA PRO A 97 32.44 -36.34 -12.12
C PRO A 97 31.27 -36.93 -11.32
N GLY A 98 30.16 -36.20 -11.26
CA GLY A 98 28.96 -36.59 -10.49
C GLY A 98 29.05 -36.36 -8.98
N SER A 99 30.16 -35.83 -8.45
CA SER A 99 30.25 -35.44 -7.04
C SER A 99 29.52 -34.13 -6.77
N GLY A 100 28.90 -34.03 -5.60
CA GLY A 100 28.28 -32.82 -5.10
C GLY A 100 28.61 -32.60 -3.62
N ARG A 101 28.69 -31.32 -3.23
CA ARG A 101 28.92 -30.95 -1.83
C ARG A 101 27.65 -31.21 -1.02
N MET A 102 27.80 -31.87 0.13
CA MET A 102 26.69 -32.15 1.03
C MET A 102 26.17 -30.87 1.70
N VAL A 103 24.85 -30.69 1.69
CA VAL A 103 24.17 -29.61 2.39
C VAL A 103 23.22 -30.20 3.44
N GLY A 104 23.50 -29.90 4.70
CA GLY A 104 22.65 -30.23 5.83
C GLY A 104 22.07 -28.99 6.49
N GLY A 105 21.48 -29.17 7.67
CA GLY A 105 20.82 -28.08 8.37
C GLY A 105 21.77 -26.97 8.83
N ARG A 106 23.08 -27.23 8.96
CA ARG A 106 24.05 -26.21 9.41
C ARG A 106 24.46 -25.27 8.28
N GLU A 107 24.49 -25.79 7.06
CA GLU A 107 24.91 -25.10 5.85
C GLU A 107 23.81 -24.17 5.32
N VAL A 108 22.56 -24.34 5.72
CA VAL A 108 21.46 -23.40 5.39
C VAL A 108 21.49 -22.22 6.35
N LEU A 109 21.94 -21.03 5.94
CA LEU A 109 22.10 -19.90 6.85
C LEU A 109 20.81 -19.08 7.03
N ALA A 110 20.71 -18.37 8.16
CA ALA A 110 19.60 -17.43 8.41
C ALA A 110 19.65 -16.17 7.52
N SER A 111 20.71 -16.00 6.72
CA SER A 111 20.85 -14.98 5.67
C SER A 111 20.20 -15.40 4.34
N HIS A 112 19.50 -16.54 4.31
CA HIS A 112 18.92 -17.13 3.10
C HIS A 112 19.95 -17.60 2.05
N GLN A 113 21.19 -17.81 2.47
CA GLN A 113 22.30 -18.28 1.64
C GLN A 113 22.81 -19.64 2.12
N ILE A 114 23.45 -20.37 1.21
CA ILE A 114 24.23 -21.56 1.56
C ILE A 114 25.57 -21.12 2.12
N ALA A 115 26.02 -21.76 3.19
CA ALA A 115 27.33 -21.50 3.78
C ALA A 115 28.44 -21.74 2.74
N PRO A 116 29.49 -20.89 2.69
CA PRO A 116 30.61 -21.10 1.78
C PRO A 116 31.32 -22.43 2.09
N GLN A 117 32.08 -22.95 1.13
CA GLN A 117 32.89 -24.14 1.33
C GLN A 117 33.99 -23.88 2.37
N ASP A 118 34.23 -24.87 3.22
CA ASP A 118 35.27 -24.89 4.24
C ASP A 118 36.03 -26.25 4.24
N GLU A 119 37.01 -26.38 5.13
CA GLU A 119 37.83 -27.61 5.27
C GLU A 119 37.02 -28.84 5.72
N ASP A 120 35.86 -28.62 6.36
CA ASP A 120 34.97 -29.68 6.87
C ASP A 120 33.93 -30.14 5.83
N SER A 121 33.89 -29.50 4.65
CA SER A 121 32.92 -29.78 3.60
C SER A 121 33.13 -31.15 2.96
N LYS A 122 32.05 -31.96 2.90
CA LYS A 122 32.09 -33.33 2.36
C LYS A 122 31.49 -33.41 0.97
N TRP A 123 32.12 -34.23 0.13
CA TRP A 123 31.72 -34.49 -1.26
C TRP A 123 31.33 -35.94 -1.42
N VAL A 124 30.17 -36.17 -2.04
CA VAL A 124 29.57 -37.50 -2.22
C VAL A 124 28.96 -37.61 -3.62
N GLN A 125 28.69 -38.83 -4.06
CA GLN A 125 27.83 -39.11 -5.22
C GLN A 125 26.44 -39.52 -4.71
N SER A 126 25.39 -39.06 -5.41
CA SER A 126 23.98 -39.29 -5.07
C SER A 126 23.27 -39.95 -6.24
N ASP A 127 22.48 -40.98 -5.94
CA ASP A 127 21.63 -41.65 -6.93
C ASP A 127 20.31 -40.87 -7.16
N ARG A 128 19.94 -39.97 -6.23
CA ARG A 128 18.72 -39.15 -6.31
C ARG A 128 18.91 -37.83 -7.08
N GLY A 129 20.10 -37.59 -7.61
CA GLY A 129 20.45 -36.40 -8.37
C GLY A 129 20.88 -35.21 -7.51
N ASN A 130 21.38 -34.17 -8.18
CA ASN A 130 21.88 -32.95 -7.55
C ASN A 130 20.78 -31.89 -7.44
N LEU A 131 20.94 -30.97 -6.49
CA LEU A 131 20.18 -29.74 -6.45
C LEU A 131 20.43 -28.92 -7.70
N GLN A 132 19.44 -28.10 -8.07
CA GLN A 132 19.47 -27.21 -9.22
C GLN A 132 19.45 -25.75 -8.75
N SER A 133 19.93 -24.86 -9.61
CA SER A 133 19.79 -23.41 -9.39
C SER A 133 18.31 -23.06 -9.25
N GLY A 134 17.96 -22.30 -8.22
CA GLY A 134 16.59 -21.93 -7.88
C GLY A 134 15.89 -22.89 -6.90
N ASP A 135 16.47 -24.05 -6.57
CA ASP A 135 15.94 -24.89 -5.49
C ASP A 135 16.04 -24.15 -4.15
N ILE A 136 15.04 -24.33 -3.29
CA ILE A 136 15.04 -23.80 -1.93
C ILE A 136 15.26 -24.95 -0.95
N VAL A 137 16.23 -24.82 -0.05
CA VAL A 137 16.49 -25.80 1.01
C VAL A 137 16.05 -25.25 2.36
N VAL A 138 15.18 -25.97 3.05
CA VAL A 138 14.63 -25.62 4.37
C VAL A 138 15.21 -26.54 5.43
N ARG A 139 15.69 -26.01 6.55
CA ARG A 139 16.18 -26.84 7.67
C ARG A 139 15.06 -27.77 8.16
N ALA A 140 15.33 -29.08 8.17
CA ALA A 140 14.37 -30.08 8.65
C ALA A 140 14.22 -30.06 10.17
N LEU A 141 15.17 -29.49 10.92
CA LEU A 141 15.10 -29.33 12.37
C LEU A 141 15.02 -27.85 12.72
N HIS A 142 13.93 -27.47 13.36
CA HIS A 142 13.66 -26.10 13.77
C HIS A 142 13.52 -26.02 15.29
N ASN A 143 14.16 -25.03 15.93
CA ASN A 143 13.97 -24.76 17.34
C ASN A 143 12.96 -23.61 17.50
N PRO A 144 11.75 -23.86 18.02
CA PRO A 144 10.71 -22.83 18.14
C PRO A 144 11.08 -21.69 19.10
N SER A 145 12.05 -21.94 20.00
CA SER A 145 12.46 -21.00 21.06
C SER A 145 13.62 -20.08 20.64
N THR A 146 13.94 -19.98 19.34
CA THR A 146 15.01 -19.10 18.85
C THR A 146 14.60 -17.62 18.86
N VAL A 147 15.57 -16.74 19.09
CA VAL A 147 15.39 -15.28 19.10
C VAL A 147 14.82 -14.74 17.78
N ARG A 148 15.11 -15.42 16.66
CA ARG A 148 14.48 -15.17 15.37
C ARG A 148 13.44 -16.26 15.10
N PRO A 149 12.14 -15.96 15.19
CA PRO A 149 11.08 -16.92 14.87
C PRO A 149 10.92 -17.02 13.34
N GLY A 150 10.75 -18.23 12.81
CA GLY A 150 10.62 -18.48 11.36
C GLY A 150 11.34 -19.74 10.89
N LEU A 151 10.90 -20.33 9.78
CA LEU A 151 11.68 -21.38 9.14
C LEU A 151 12.95 -20.78 8.54
N VAL A 152 14.06 -21.51 8.67
CA VAL A 152 15.34 -21.12 8.07
C VAL A 152 15.49 -21.86 6.75
N TRP A 153 15.59 -21.10 5.68
CA TRP A 153 15.75 -21.60 4.32
C TRP A 153 16.89 -20.87 3.62
N ALA A 154 17.35 -21.42 2.49
CA ALA A 154 18.29 -20.77 1.59
C ALA A 154 17.96 -21.13 0.14
N GLN A 155 18.22 -20.19 -0.78
CA GLN A 155 18.08 -20.43 -2.22
C GLN A 155 19.42 -20.87 -2.80
N VAL A 156 19.40 -21.94 -3.60
CA VAL A 156 20.57 -22.46 -4.31
C VAL A 156 20.85 -21.58 -5.52
N SER A 157 22.06 -21.02 -5.59
CA SER A 157 22.56 -20.24 -6.72
C SER A 157 23.45 -21.09 -7.63
N GLU A 158 23.75 -20.60 -8.84
CA GLU A 158 24.70 -21.28 -9.74
C GLU A 158 26.10 -21.41 -9.12
N SER A 159 26.54 -20.44 -8.30
CA SER A 159 27.83 -20.48 -7.63
C SER A 159 27.93 -21.51 -6.51
N ASP A 160 26.79 -22.00 -6.00
CA ASP A 160 26.79 -23.03 -4.94
C ASP A 160 26.95 -24.44 -5.52
N LEU A 161 26.64 -24.63 -6.80
CA LEU A 161 26.58 -25.95 -7.42
C LEU A 161 27.97 -26.54 -7.69
N PRO A 162 28.12 -27.88 -7.68
CA PRO A 162 27.07 -28.89 -7.47
C PRO A 162 26.81 -29.22 -5.98
N LEU A 163 25.53 -29.34 -5.60
CA LEU A 163 25.10 -29.65 -4.22
C LEU A 163 24.23 -30.91 -4.13
N ILE A 164 24.33 -31.60 -3.00
CA ILE A 164 23.49 -32.76 -2.62
C ILE A 164 22.84 -32.48 -1.27
N ALA A 165 21.51 -32.50 -1.23
CA ALA A 165 20.73 -32.32 -0.01
C ALA A 165 20.75 -33.60 0.85
N THR A 166 20.93 -33.42 2.16
CA THR A 166 20.76 -34.49 3.17
C THR A 166 19.33 -34.54 3.72
N ASP A 167 18.97 -35.58 4.47
CA ASP A 167 17.68 -35.69 5.17
C ASP A 167 17.50 -34.70 6.33
N LEU A 168 18.53 -33.89 6.64
CA LEU A 168 18.46 -32.74 7.54
C LEU A 168 17.93 -31.47 6.87
N VAL A 169 17.65 -31.52 5.56
CA VAL A 169 16.97 -30.46 4.82
C VAL A 169 15.79 -31.02 4.01
N THR A 170 14.76 -30.20 3.87
CA THR A 170 13.66 -30.44 2.92
C THR A 170 13.86 -29.52 1.73
N VAL A 171 13.77 -30.07 0.52
CA VAL A 171 13.94 -29.34 -0.73
C VAL A 171 12.56 -28.92 -1.23
N LEU A 172 12.44 -27.65 -1.64
CA LEU A 172 11.30 -27.07 -2.34
C LEU A 172 11.80 -26.61 -3.71
N ARG A 173 11.39 -27.30 -4.77
CA ARG A 173 11.69 -26.87 -6.15
C ARG A 173 10.49 -26.13 -6.72
N PRO A 174 10.63 -24.86 -7.13
CA PRO A 174 9.55 -24.13 -7.75
C PRO A 174 9.02 -24.86 -8.98
N ARG A 175 7.70 -24.98 -9.09
CA ARG A 175 7.07 -25.48 -10.32
C ARG A 175 7.17 -24.41 -11.41
N GLY A 176 7.33 -24.83 -12.66
CA GLY A 176 7.47 -23.90 -13.80
C GLY A 176 6.26 -22.98 -14.04
N SER A 177 5.09 -23.32 -13.49
CA SER A 177 3.87 -22.50 -13.54
C SER A 177 3.80 -21.42 -12.45
N THR A 178 4.69 -21.47 -11.45
CA THR A 178 4.64 -20.57 -10.29
C THR A 178 5.32 -19.25 -10.62
N ARG A 179 4.63 -18.12 -10.37
CA ARG A 179 5.19 -16.78 -10.60
C ARG A 179 6.30 -16.49 -9.60
N ARG A 180 7.31 -15.70 -10.00
CA ARG A 180 8.43 -15.32 -9.12
C ARG A 180 7.96 -14.55 -7.88
N ASN A 181 7.02 -13.62 -8.04
CA ASN A 181 6.48 -12.82 -6.94
C ASN A 181 5.75 -13.70 -5.91
N ASP A 182 5.06 -14.76 -6.36
CA ASP A 182 4.41 -15.74 -5.48
C ASP A 182 5.45 -16.51 -4.64
N ILE A 183 6.55 -16.93 -5.27
CA ILE A 183 7.67 -17.62 -4.59
C ILE A 183 8.26 -16.70 -3.52
N ASP A 184 8.65 -15.49 -3.89
CA ASP A 184 9.30 -14.54 -2.97
C ASP A 184 8.39 -14.19 -1.78
N PHE A 185 7.09 -14.00 -2.02
CA PHE A 185 6.12 -13.74 -0.96
C PHE A 185 5.97 -14.94 -0.01
N VAL A 186 5.83 -16.14 -0.55
CA VAL A 186 5.74 -17.37 0.26
C VAL A 186 7.01 -17.58 1.08
N LEU A 187 8.19 -17.34 0.52
CA LEU A 187 9.45 -17.46 1.25
C LEU A 187 9.56 -16.46 2.41
N ARG A 188 9.12 -15.21 2.22
CA ARG A 188 9.00 -14.22 3.31
C ARG A 188 8.00 -14.69 4.39
N TYR A 189 6.88 -15.28 3.98
CA TYR A 189 5.92 -15.87 4.91
C TYR A 189 6.51 -17.06 5.69
N LEU A 190 7.26 -17.96 5.05
CA LEU A 190 7.92 -19.09 5.73
C LEU A 190 8.94 -18.63 6.77
N SER A 191 9.63 -17.50 6.52
CA SER A 191 10.53 -16.86 7.49
C SER A 191 9.79 -16.15 8.64
N SER A 192 8.46 -16.08 8.61
CA SER A 192 7.69 -15.40 9.64
C SER A 192 7.39 -16.30 10.85
N ARG A 193 7.13 -15.66 11.99
CA ARG A 193 6.60 -16.34 13.18
C ARG A 193 5.28 -17.05 12.90
N HIS A 194 4.45 -16.51 12.02
CA HIS A 194 3.12 -17.05 11.71
C HIS A 194 3.19 -18.41 11.01
N ALA A 195 4.14 -18.60 10.10
CA ALA A 195 4.37 -19.90 9.46
C ALA A 195 4.69 -20.97 10.51
N VAL A 196 5.59 -20.68 11.44
CA VAL A 196 5.98 -21.61 12.51
C VAL A 196 4.81 -21.92 13.44
N GLU A 197 4.03 -20.91 13.85
CA GLU A 197 2.83 -21.10 14.70
C GLU A 197 1.78 -22.01 14.04
N LEU A 198 1.62 -21.91 12.72
CA LEU A 198 0.66 -22.71 11.96
C LEU A 198 1.16 -24.14 11.64
N LEU A 199 2.48 -24.37 11.71
CA LEU A 199 3.14 -25.67 11.56
C LEU A 199 3.15 -26.49 12.86
N MET A 200 3.00 -25.85 14.03
CA MET A 200 3.06 -26.54 15.31
C MET A 200 2.02 -27.67 15.38
N THR A 201 2.55 -28.89 15.51
CA THR A 201 1.84 -30.14 15.82
C THR A 201 2.51 -30.69 17.07
N PRO A 202 1.78 -31.25 18.07
CA PRO A 202 2.23 -31.25 19.46
C PRO A 202 3.51 -32.07 19.65
N SER A 203 4.62 -31.38 19.91
CA SER A 203 5.86 -31.97 20.43
C SER A 203 6.56 -30.94 21.31
N SER A 204 6.32 -31.07 22.62
CA SER A 204 6.89 -30.29 23.73
C SER A 204 8.35 -29.89 23.52
N GLY A 205 8.71 -28.60 23.59
CA GLY A 205 10.07 -28.07 23.86
C GLY A 205 11.25 -28.65 23.08
N SER A 206 10.98 -29.43 22.05
CA SER A 206 11.90 -30.27 21.30
C SER A 206 11.97 -29.71 19.89
N LEU A 207 13.06 -30.02 19.19
CA LEU A 207 13.25 -29.63 17.80
C LEU A 207 12.03 -30.06 16.97
N LEU A 208 11.32 -29.09 16.38
CA LEU A 208 10.27 -29.32 15.41
C LEU A 208 10.92 -29.94 14.17
N ARG A 209 10.51 -31.16 13.82
CA ARG A 209 10.94 -31.78 12.57
C ARG A 209 9.99 -31.36 11.43
N VAL A 210 10.49 -30.49 10.56
CA VAL A 210 9.83 -30.09 9.32
C VAL A 210 10.02 -31.20 8.30
N THR A 211 8.93 -31.83 7.90
CA THR A 211 8.93 -32.93 6.91
C THR A 211 8.26 -32.50 5.61
N PRO A 212 8.57 -33.14 4.47
CA PRO A 212 7.91 -32.86 3.19
C PRO A 212 6.40 -32.91 3.27
N ARG A 213 5.85 -33.89 4.00
CA ARG A 213 4.40 -34.06 4.16
C ARG A 213 3.76 -32.88 4.91
N VAL A 214 4.42 -32.40 5.97
CA VAL A 214 3.93 -31.27 6.76
C VAL A 214 3.97 -30.00 5.91
N LEU A 215 5.09 -29.75 5.22
CA LEU A 215 5.23 -28.61 4.32
C LEU A 215 4.24 -28.65 3.16
N ALA A 216 4.05 -29.79 2.51
CA ALA A 216 3.09 -29.95 1.41
C ALA A 216 1.67 -29.55 1.82
N SER A 217 1.22 -30.00 3.00
CA SER A 217 -0.11 -29.67 3.52
C SER A 217 -0.26 -28.24 4.07
N MET A 218 0.82 -27.46 4.10
CA MET A 218 0.82 -26.12 4.67
C MET A 218 0.07 -25.17 3.74
N LYS A 219 -0.95 -24.49 4.28
CA LYS A 219 -1.56 -23.34 3.59
C LYS A 219 -0.64 -22.13 3.68
N VAL A 220 -0.39 -21.51 2.54
CA VAL A 220 0.41 -20.30 2.42
C VAL A 220 -0.39 -19.20 1.72
N PRO A 221 -0.20 -17.92 2.10
CA PRO A 221 -0.84 -16.81 1.43
C PRO A 221 -0.12 -16.50 0.11
N LEU A 222 -0.87 -16.02 -0.87
CA LEU A 222 -0.39 -15.46 -2.12
C LEU A 222 -0.88 -14.02 -2.23
N PRO A 223 -0.03 -13.08 -2.68
CA PRO A 223 -0.41 -11.68 -2.78
C PRO A 223 -1.45 -11.49 -3.88
N ASP A 224 -2.40 -10.58 -3.68
CA ASP A 224 -3.14 -9.98 -4.79
C ASP A 224 -2.24 -9.07 -5.65
N GLU A 225 -2.78 -8.58 -6.77
CA GLU A 225 -2.00 -7.76 -7.70
C GLU A 225 -1.51 -6.45 -7.06
N HIS A 226 -2.34 -5.83 -6.21
CA HIS A 226 -1.99 -4.60 -5.52
C HIS A 226 -0.85 -4.79 -4.51
N LEU A 227 -0.92 -5.83 -3.67
CA LEU A 227 0.14 -6.16 -2.72
C LEU A 227 1.42 -6.58 -3.44
N ALA A 228 1.31 -7.32 -4.56
CA ALA A 228 2.48 -7.68 -5.37
C ALA A 228 3.19 -6.44 -5.94
N ASP A 229 2.44 -5.50 -6.52
CA ASP A 229 2.97 -4.23 -7.04
C ASP A 229 3.63 -3.37 -5.95
N ALA A 230 3.00 -3.32 -4.76
CA ALA A 230 3.55 -2.59 -3.61
C ALA A 230 4.88 -3.20 -3.13
N LEU A 231 4.96 -4.53 -3.05
CA LEU A 231 6.18 -5.23 -2.66
C LEU A 231 7.30 -5.05 -3.69
N GLU A 232 6.98 -5.14 -4.98
CA GLU A 232 7.95 -4.90 -6.06
C GLU A 232 8.47 -3.45 -6.01
N SER A 233 7.58 -2.49 -5.74
CA SER A 233 7.95 -1.08 -5.58
C SER A 233 8.89 -0.86 -4.40
N VAL A 234 8.64 -1.51 -3.25
CA VAL A 234 9.51 -1.46 -2.07
C VAL A 234 10.88 -2.09 -2.35
N GLU A 235 10.92 -3.25 -3.01
CA GLU A 235 12.19 -3.91 -3.36
C GLU A 235 13.00 -3.07 -4.35
N SER A 236 12.34 -2.49 -5.36
CA SER A 236 12.96 -1.57 -6.30
C SER A 236 13.52 -0.32 -5.60
N ALA A 237 12.79 0.22 -4.62
CA ALA A 237 13.26 1.34 -3.81
C ALA A 237 14.49 0.96 -2.96
N ARG A 238 14.49 -0.23 -2.35
CA ARG A 238 15.64 -0.75 -1.60
C ARG A 238 16.88 -0.87 -2.47
N LEU A 239 16.76 -1.48 -3.65
CA LEU A 239 17.88 -1.64 -4.58
C LEU A 239 18.46 -0.29 -5.03
N ARG A 240 17.60 0.68 -5.36
CA ARG A 240 18.07 2.04 -5.69
C ARG A 240 18.77 2.73 -4.51
N ALA A 241 18.28 2.51 -3.28
CA ALA A 241 18.92 3.07 -2.10
C ALA A 241 20.32 2.46 -1.86
N ASP A 242 20.47 1.16 -2.08
CA ASP A 242 21.78 0.48 -2.02
C ASP A 242 22.73 1.04 -3.10
N GLU A 243 22.27 1.20 -4.34
CA GLU A 243 23.04 1.83 -5.43
C GLU A 243 23.52 3.25 -5.06
N TRP A 244 22.65 4.03 -4.40
CA TRP A 244 23.01 5.39 -3.96
C TRP A 244 24.02 5.37 -2.82
N ALA A 245 23.94 4.38 -1.92
CA ALA A 245 24.91 4.18 -0.84
C ALA A 245 26.28 3.80 -1.41
N ASP A 246 26.32 2.88 -2.36
CA ASP A 246 27.55 2.47 -3.05
C ASP A 246 28.18 3.65 -3.80
N GLU A 247 27.39 4.43 -4.54
CA GLU A 247 27.88 5.65 -5.22
C GLU A 247 28.47 6.66 -4.22
N ALA A 248 27.83 6.86 -3.07
CA ALA A 248 28.35 7.73 -2.03
C ALA A 248 29.68 7.22 -1.43
N ASN A 249 29.77 5.90 -1.17
CA ASN A 249 30.99 5.27 -0.68
C ASN A 249 32.14 5.41 -1.69
N GLU A 250 31.88 5.17 -2.98
CA GLU A 250 32.89 5.38 -4.02
C GLU A 250 33.42 6.82 -4.06
N ILE A 251 32.53 7.81 -3.92
CA ILE A 251 32.92 9.23 -3.90
C ILE A 251 33.85 9.49 -2.71
N LEU A 252 33.49 8.99 -1.51
CA LEU A 252 34.29 9.15 -0.29
C LEU A 252 35.66 8.47 -0.43
N GLU A 253 35.70 7.23 -0.93
CA GLU A 253 36.95 6.50 -1.12
C GLU A 253 37.84 7.11 -2.22
N SER A 254 37.25 7.81 -3.20
CA SER A 254 38.00 8.46 -4.28
C SER A 254 38.75 9.74 -3.84
N MET A 255 38.42 10.30 -2.67
CA MET A 255 38.91 11.60 -2.20
C MET A 255 40.43 11.71 -2.10
N PHE A 256 41.14 10.60 -1.88
CA PHE A 256 42.60 10.57 -1.75
C PHE A 256 43.31 9.78 -2.84
N ARG A 257 42.64 9.43 -3.95
CA ARG A 257 43.21 8.59 -5.02
C ARG A 257 43.97 9.37 -6.10
N ASP A 258 43.73 10.66 -6.26
CA ASP A 258 44.43 11.49 -7.26
C ASP A 258 45.68 12.15 -6.67
N ASP A 259 46.77 12.20 -7.46
CA ASP A 259 48.04 12.88 -7.08
C ASP A 259 47.90 14.40 -6.86
N ASN A 260 46.80 14.99 -7.36
CA ASN A 260 46.52 16.42 -7.25
C ASN A 260 45.26 16.67 -6.41
N ALA A 261 45.45 17.18 -5.19
CA ALA A 261 44.37 17.50 -4.26
C ALA A 261 43.32 18.48 -4.83
N ARG A 262 43.70 19.40 -5.72
CA ARG A 262 42.76 20.34 -6.35
C ARG A 262 41.82 19.63 -7.33
N VAL A 263 42.35 18.67 -8.09
CA VAL A 263 41.58 17.84 -9.03
C VAL A 263 40.65 16.91 -8.28
N SER A 264 41.15 16.23 -7.23
CA SER A 264 40.32 15.38 -6.37
C SER A 264 39.15 16.16 -5.75
N ARG A 265 39.43 17.33 -5.17
CA ARG A 265 38.40 18.19 -4.58
C ARG A 265 37.31 18.57 -5.60
N GLN A 266 37.68 18.91 -6.83
CA GLN A 266 36.71 19.29 -7.86
C GLN A 266 35.82 18.10 -8.25
N LYS A 267 36.42 16.91 -8.48
CA LYS A 267 35.67 15.68 -8.78
C LYS A 267 34.71 15.31 -7.67
N VAL A 268 35.14 15.38 -6.41
CA VAL A 268 34.27 15.10 -5.25
C VAL A 268 33.09 16.07 -5.21
N ILE A 269 33.31 17.38 -5.39
CA ILE A 269 32.22 18.38 -5.38
C ILE A 269 31.20 18.13 -6.50
N GLU A 270 31.68 17.75 -7.69
CA GLU A 270 30.85 17.49 -8.86
C GLU A 270 30.05 16.18 -8.70
N ARG A 271 30.72 15.07 -8.38
CA ARG A 271 30.05 13.77 -8.18
C ARG A 271 29.08 13.79 -6.99
N SER A 272 29.45 14.46 -5.89
CA SER A 272 28.56 14.58 -4.71
C SER A 272 27.34 15.48 -4.95
N ARG A 273 27.29 16.25 -6.04
CA ARG A 273 26.13 17.13 -6.33
C ARG A 273 24.86 16.33 -6.53
N ILE A 274 24.92 15.25 -7.31
CA ILE A 274 23.73 14.43 -7.63
C ILE A 274 23.22 13.73 -6.36
N VAL A 275 24.13 13.15 -5.56
CA VAL A 275 23.77 12.51 -4.28
C VAL A 275 23.07 13.51 -3.34
N ARG A 276 23.63 14.72 -3.17
CA ARG A 276 22.97 15.76 -2.35
C ARG A 276 21.59 16.17 -2.88
N LEU A 277 21.44 16.28 -4.21
CA LEU A 277 20.16 16.63 -4.82
C LEU A 277 19.10 15.53 -4.62
N ARG A 278 19.51 14.25 -4.66
CA ARG A 278 18.61 13.12 -4.36
C ARG A 278 18.14 13.16 -2.91
N ILE A 279 19.06 13.34 -1.97
CA ILE A 279 18.72 13.44 -0.53
C ILE A 279 17.81 14.65 -0.29
N GLN A 280 18.12 15.81 -0.86
CA GLN A 280 17.25 16.99 -0.73
C GLN A 280 15.85 16.73 -1.29
N ALA A 281 15.74 16.04 -2.44
CA ALA A 281 14.44 15.69 -3.00
C ALA A 281 13.65 14.71 -2.12
N VAL A 282 14.34 13.78 -1.45
CA VAL A 282 13.72 12.88 -0.46
C VAL A 282 13.26 13.66 0.75
N GLU A 283 14.13 14.47 1.37
CA GLU A 283 13.81 15.32 2.52
C GLU A 283 12.63 16.27 2.23
N ASP A 284 12.60 16.86 1.03
CA ASP A 284 11.50 17.71 0.60
C ASP A 284 10.17 16.93 0.62
N VAL A 285 10.15 15.69 0.13
CA VAL A 285 8.95 14.81 0.06
C VAL A 285 8.63 14.13 1.39
N GLU A 286 9.51 14.13 2.38
CA GLU A 286 9.20 13.62 3.73
C GLU A 286 8.30 14.59 4.52
N THR A 287 8.29 15.87 4.16
CA THR A 287 7.40 16.85 4.80
C THR A 287 6.01 16.84 4.17
N LEU A 288 4.96 17.04 4.97
CA LEU A 288 3.58 17.16 4.47
C LEU A 288 3.47 18.24 3.37
N GLY A 289 4.11 19.40 3.56
CA GLY A 289 4.10 20.47 2.56
C GLY A 289 4.73 20.06 1.23
N GLY A 290 5.85 19.35 1.25
CA GLY A 290 6.48 18.87 0.02
C GLY A 290 5.71 17.72 -0.65
N GLN A 291 5.07 16.83 0.12
CA GLN A 291 4.12 15.85 -0.44
C GLN A 291 2.96 16.54 -1.14
N VAL A 292 2.35 17.53 -0.49
CA VAL A 292 1.23 18.28 -1.05
C VAL A 292 1.64 18.98 -2.34
N ARG A 293 2.80 19.64 -2.36
CA ARG A 293 3.29 20.34 -3.55
C ARG A 293 3.56 19.43 -4.75
N THR A 294 3.94 18.16 -4.52
CA THR A 294 4.46 17.27 -5.57
C THR A 294 3.55 16.11 -5.94
N GLN A 295 2.69 15.65 -5.01
CA GLN A 295 1.92 14.42 -5.18
C GLN A 295 0.40 14.62 -5.11
N TYR A 296 -0.07 15.66 -4.41
CA TYR A 296 -1.52 15.89 -4.25
C TYR A 296 -2.13 16.41 -5.56
N PRO A 297 -3.45 16.27 -5.74
CA PRO A 297 -4.13 16.74 -6.95
C PRO A 297 -3.86 18.22 -7.22
N LEU A 298 -3.72 18.57 -8.50
CA LEU A 298 -3.37 19.91 -8.98
C LEU A 298 -4.10 21.07 -8.24
N PRO A 299 -5.42 21.03 -8.01
CA PRO A 299 -6.11 22.09 -7.27
C PRO A 299 -5.59 22.32 -5.86
N ILE A 300 -5.26 21.24 -5.13
CA ILE A 300 -4.77 21.31 -3.75
C ILE A 300 -3.31 21.78 -3.76
N ALA A 301 -2.46 21.15 -4.58
CA ALA A 301 -1.04 21.47 -4.66
C ALA A 301 -0.80 22.92 -5.09
N TYR A 302 -1.55 23.39 -6.09
CA TYR A 302 -1.47 24.78 -6.55
C TYR A 302 -1.86 25.77 -5.45
N ARG A 303 -2.97 25.53 -4.75
CA ARG A 303 -3.45 26.41 -3.67
C ARG A 303 -2.54 26.37 -2.44
N TRP A 304 -1.89 25.24 -2.17
CA TRP A 304 -0.83 25.14 -1.17
C TRP A 304 0.35 26.04 -1.52
N ARG A 305 0.83 26.00 -2.78
CA ARG A 305 1.90 26.90 -3.25
C ARG A 305 1.51 28.37 -3.10
N VAL A 306 0.26 28.73 -3.40
CA VAL A 306 -0.25 30.11 -3.20
C VAL A 306 -0.22 30.50 -1.73
N LEU A 307 -0.64 29.61 -0.83
CA LEU A 307 -0.57 29.81 0.62
C LEU A 307 0.88 30.00 1.10
N GLU A 308 1.82 29.16 0.67
CA GLU A 308 3.23 29.29 1.03
C GLU A 308 3.82 30.62 0.53
N ALA A 309 3.49 31.00 -0.71
CA ALA A 309 3.92 32.27 -1.28
C ALA A 309 3.39 33.47 -0.48
N ALA A 310 2.10 33.47 -0.10
CA ALA A 310 1.51 34.50 0.76
C ALA A 310 2.16 34.52 2.16
N GLY A 311 2.43 33.34 2.72
CA GLY A 311 3.07 33.15 4.03
C GLY A 311 4.52 33.59 4.10
N SER A 312 5.22 33.75 2.97
CA SER A 312 6.61 34.19 2.92
C SER A 312 6.85 35.57 3.55
N ARG A 313 5.79 36.40 3.65
CA ARG A 313 5.82 37.74 4.28
C ARG A 313 5.37 37.72 5.75
N GLY A 314 5.14 36.54 6.32
CA GLY A 314 4.61 36.35 7.67
C GLY A 314 3.08 36.16 7.72
N PRO A 315 2.48 36.16 8.92
CA PRO A 315 1.06 35.93 9.11
C PRO A 315 0.26 37.20 8.78
N THR A 316 -0.07 37.37 7.50
CA THR A 316 -0.85 38.50 6.99
C THR A 316 -2.30 38.11 6.73
N ASN A 317 -3.16 39.10 6.48
CA ASN A 317 -4.53 38.82 6.02
C ASN A 317 -4.54 38.06 4.68
N GLU A 318 -3.56 38.31 3.80
CA GLU A 318 -3.39 37.56 2.55
C GLU A 318 -3.09 36.08 2.81
N THR A 319 -2.19 35.79 3.76
CA THR A 319 -1.89 34.42 4.22
C THR A 319 -3.13 33.73 4.77
N TYR A 320 -3.89 34.42 5.61
CA TYR A 320 -5.12 33.89 6.20
C TYR A 320 -6.19 33.57 5.15
N LEU A 321 -6.43 34.49 4.20
CA LEU A 321 -7.40 34.29 3.12
C LEU A 321 -6.96 33.19 2.16
N ALA A 322 -5.67 33.12 1.80
CA ALA A 322 -5.12 32.04 0.97
C ALA A 322 -5.31 30.66 1.63
N ALA A 323 -5.19 30.59 2.96
CA ALA A 323 -5.42 29.37 3.71
C ALA A 323 -6.90 28.95 3.72
N LEU A 324 -7.81 29.91 3.86
CA LEU A 324 -9.26 29.64 3.75
C LEU A 324 -9.67 29.25 2.32
N ASP A 325 -9.07 29.86 1.29
CA ASP A 325 -9.32 29.50 -0.10
C ASP A 325 -8.85 28.06 -0.39
N LEU A 326 -7.68 27.65 0.12
CA LEU A 326 -7.23 26.26 0.05
C LEU A 326 -8.23 25.31 0.74
N ALA A 327 -8.71 25.66 1.93
CA ALA A 327 -9.72 24.86 2.64
C ALA A 327 -11.01 24.70 1.81
N GLU A 328 -11.47 25.76 1.16
CA GLU A 328 -12.63 25.70 0.26
C GLU A 328 -12.37 24.78 -0.93
N GLN A 329 -11.19 24.84 -1.55
CA GLN A 329 -10.85 23.96 -2.69
C GLN A 329 -10.69 22.49 -2.29
N ILE A 330 -10.16 22.21 -1.10
CA ILE A 330 -10.12 20.85 -0.54
C ILE A 330 -11.54 20.29 -0.42
N MET A 331 -12.46 21.06 0.19
CA MET A 331 -13.85 20.62 0.36
C MET A 331 -14.57 20.47 -0.97
N ALA A 332 -14.39 21.43 -1.88
CA ALA A 332 -15.00 21.37 -3.21
C ALA A 332 -14.51 20.15 -4.01
N LEU A 333 -13.20 19.87 -4.02
CA LEU A 333 -12.64 18.77 -4.81
C LEU A 333 -13.14 17.42 -4.30
N THR A 334 -12.99 17.21 -2.99
CA THR A 334 -13.40 15.98 -2.32
C THR A 334 -14.91 15.75 -2.39
N ALA A 335 -15.72 16.81 -2.25
CA ALA A 335 -17.18 16.72 -2.41
C ALA A 335 -17.56 16.30 -3.83
N ASN A 336 -16.99 16.92 -4.86
CA ASN A 336 -17.29 16.58 -6.25
C ASN A 336 -16.83 15.16 -6.63
N ILE A 337 -15.69 14.70 -6.11
CA ILE A 337 -15.27 13.30 -6.25
C ILE A 337 -16.29 12.37 -5.55
N GLY A 338 -16.68 12.69 -4.33
CA GLY A 338 -17.68 11.92 -3.58
C GLY A 338 -19.03 11.83 -4.29
N LEU A 339 -19.49 12.92 -4.90
CA LEU A 339 -20.70 12.93 -5.72
C LEU A 339 -20.57 12.05 -6.96
N ALA A 340 -19.41 12.09 -7.64
CA ALA A 340 -19.14 11.23 -8.79
C ALA A 340 -19.17 9.74 -8.41
N LEU A 341 -18.53 9.37 -7.30
CA LEU A 341 -18.52 8.01 -6.80
C LEU A 341 -19.91 7.56 -6.32
N ALA A 342 -20.63 8.40 -5.58
CA ALA A 342 -22.01 8.12 -5.18
C ALA A 342 -22.93 7.88 -6.39
N HIS A 343 -22.80 8.70 -7.43
CA HIS A 343 -23.56 8.53 -8.67
C HIS A 343 -23.26 7.20 -9.37
N GLN A 344 -21.99 6.80 -9.46
CA GLN A 344 -21.57 5.51 -10.03
C GLN A 344 -22.08 4.33 -9.20
N SER A 345 -22.20 4.48 -7.88
CA SER A 345 -22.84 3.52 -6.99
C SER A 345 -24.37 3.55 -7.03
N GLY A 346 -25.00 4.42 -7.84
CA GLY A 346 -26.46 4.58 -7.90
C GLY A 346 -27.07 5.16 -6.62
N LEU A 347 -26.29 5.93 -5.85
CA LEU A 347 -26.70 6.52 -4.58
C LEU A 347 -27.03 8.00 -4.73
N GLU A 348 -28.18 8.39 -4.17
CA GLU A 348 -28.59 9.80 -4.12
C GLU A 348 -28.02 10.52 -2.89
N VAL A 349 -27.55 11.75 -3.12
CA VAL A 349 -27.03 12.66 -2.09
C VAL A 349 -27.99 13.85 -1.98
N ALA A 350 -28.76 13.92 -0.90
CA ALA A 350 -29.80 14.93 -0.69
C ALA A 350 -29.26 16.37 -0.67
N ALA A 351 -28.01 16.58 -0.25
CA ALA A 351 -27.37 17.89 -0.30
C ALA A 351 -27.26 18.46 -1.73
N VAL A 352 -27.37 17.64 -2.78
CA VAL A 352 -27.37 18.07 -4.19
C VAL A 352 -28.60 18.93 -4.51
N ASP A 353 -29.76 18.67 -3.91
CA ASP A 353 -30.99 19.45 -4.15
C ASP A 353 -30.79 20.91 -3.76
N GLN A 354 -30.11 21.15 -2.63
CA GLN A 354 -29.80 22.52 -2.16
C GLN A 354 -28.82 23.24 -3.11
N ILE A 355 -27.87 22.50 -3.68
CA ILE A 355 -26.95 23.02 -4.69
C ILE A 355 -27.71 23.37 -5.97
N SER A 356 -28.56 22.46 -6.46
CA SER A 356 -29.40 22.67 -7.64
C SER A 356 -30.30 23.90 -7.49
N ASP A 357 -30.96 24.06 -6.33
CA ASP A 357 -31.81 25.21 -6.02
C ASP A 357 -31.02 26.53 -6.00
N LYS A 358 -29.78 26.53 -5.49
CA LYS A 358 -28.89 27.70 -5.54
C LYS A 358 -28.49 28.05 -6.97
N LEU A 359 -28.09 27.05 -7.75
CA LEU A 359 -27.72 27.23 -9.15
C LEU A 359 -28.89 27.84 -9.93
N ALA A 360 -30.13 27.36 -9.71
CA ALA A 360 -31.33 27.91 -10.33
C ALA A 360 -31.61 29.38 -9.98
N ARG A 361 -31.12 29.87 -8.82
CA ARG A 361 -31.16 31.28 -8.44
C ARG A 361 -29.98 32.11 -8.96
N GLY A 362 -29.08 31.50 -9.72
CA GLY A 362 -27.83 32.12 -10.18
C GLY A 362 -26.76 32.26 -9.10
N GLU A 363 -26.91 31.53 -7.99
CA GLU A 363 -25.95 31.48 -6.88
C GLU A 363 -25.07 30.23 -7.02
N GLY A 364 -23.78 30.36 -6.73
CA GLY A 364 -22.87 29.23 -6.81
C GLY A 364 -22.68 28.46 -5.52
N PRO A 365 -22.21 27.21 -5.60
CA PRO A 365 -21.90 26.43 -4.42
C PRO A 365 -20.85 27.12 -3.57
N THR A 366 -21.08 27.10 -2.26
CA THR A 366 -20.19 27.67 -1.25
C THR A 366 -19.47 26.55 -0.50
N MET A 367 -18.45 26.92 0.28
CA MET A 367 -17.79 26.01 1.22
C MET A 367 -18.78 25.28 2.15
N GLY A 368 -19.90 25.92 2.51
CA GLY A 368 -20.95 25.30 3.31
C GLY A 368 -21.68 24.18 2.58
N ASP A 369 -21.96 24.35 1.28
CA ASP A 369 -22.64 23.34 0.47
C ASP A 369 -21.76 22.10 0.30
N TRP A 370 -20.47 22.31 0.01
CA TRP A 370 -19.50 21.21 -0.08
C TRP A 370 -19.30 20.48 1.25
N SER A 371 -19.29 21.21 2.38
CA SER A 371 -19.27 20.59 3.70
C SER A 371 -20.50 19.72 3.95
N ASN A 372 -21.70 20.15 3.54
CA ASN A 372 -22.94 19.39 3.73
C ASN A 372 -22.93 18.09 2.91
N VAL A 373 -22.43 18.13 1.67
CA VAL A 373 -22.22 16.93 0.85
C VAL A 373 -21.31 15.93 1.58
N LEU A 374 -20.15 16.38 2.05
CA LEU A 374 -19.19 15.51 2.74
C LEU A 374 -19.71 14.98 4.08
N ASP A 375 -20.53 15.76 4.79
CA ASP A 375 -21.20 15.33 6.02
C ASP A 375 -22.28 14.27 5.75
N GLU A 376 -22.99 14.36 4.61
CA GLU A 376 -23.94 13.33 4.21
C GLU A 376 -23.25 12.00 3.81
N LEU A 377 -22.11 12.09 3.12
CA LEU A 377 -21.33 10.93 2.66
C LEU A 377 -20.76 10.05 3.79
N ASP A 378 -20.75 10.54 5.03
CA ASP A 378 -20.46 9.77 6.25
C ASP A 378 -21.46 8.59 6.45
N GLY A 379 -22.72 8.80 6.06
CA GLY A 379 -23.83 7.88 6.33
C GLY A 379 -23.58 6.45 5.82
N ARG A 380 -24.07 5.44 6.56
CA ARG A 380 -23.85 4.01 6.25
C ARG A 380 -24.26 3.57 4.84
N LYS A 381 -25.26 4.23 4.24
CA LYS A 381 -25.70 3.93 2.86
C LYS A 381 -24.58 4.14 1.82
N PHE A 382 -23.60 4.98 2.12
CA PHE A 382 -22.46 5.26 1.24
C PHE A 382 -21.27 4.33 1.44
N ALA A 383 -21.36 3.31 2.31
CA ALA A 383 -20.30 2.29 2.44
C ALA A 383 -20.03 1.55 1.11
N ALA A 384 -21.00 1.52 0.18
CA ALA A 384 -20.81 0.98 -1.16
C ALA A 384 -19.77 1.76 -2.02
N ILE A 385 -19.40 2.99 -1.62
CA ILE A 385 -18.28 3.71 -2.23
C ILE A 385 -16.96 3.01 -1.87
N ASP A 386 -16.82 2.50 -0.64
CA ASP A 386 -15.61 1.81 -0.20
C ASP A 386 -15.38 0.55 -1.04
N ASP A 387 -16.45 -0.18 -1.36
CA ASP A 387 -16.43 -1.35 -2.24
C ASP A 387 -16.16 -0.98 -3.71
N LEU A 388 -16.58 0.21 -4.16
CA LEU A 388 -16.43 0.65 -5.55
C LEU A 388 -14.96 0.93 -5.91
N ILE A 389 -14.23 1.57 -4.99
CA ILE A 389 -12.82 1.98 -5.16
C ILE A 389 -11.83 1.08 -4.39
N THR A 390 -12.33 -0.05 -3.85
CA THR A 390 -11.57 -1.02 -3.04
C THR A 390 -10.78 -0.37 -1.88
N SER A 391 -11.29 0.74 -1.32
CA SER A 391 -10.60 1.51 -0.28
C SER A 391 -11.56 2.26 0.62
N THR A 392 -11.29 2.23 1.93
CA THR A 392 -12.05 2.99 2.94
C THR A 392 -11.52 4.40 3.16
N GLU A 393 -10.41 4.77 2.53
CA GLU A 393 -9.68 5.98 2.87
C GLU A 393 -10.40 7.27 2.47
N PHE A 394 -11.12 7.26 1.33
CA PHE A 394 -11.98 8.37 0.95
C PHE A 394 -13.05 8.63 2.01
N ARG A 395 -13.81 7.59 2.42
CA ARG A 395 -14.83 7.75 3.45
C ARG A 395 -14.24 8.06 4.82
N ARG A 396 -13.02 7.63 5.13
CA ARG A 396 -12.33 8.00 6.38
C ARG A 396 -12.25 9.52 6.53
N PHE A 397 -11.98 10.27 5.46
CA PHE A 397 -12.02 11.74 5.47
C PHE A 397 -13.41 12.31 5.84
N CYS A 398 -14.49 11.65 5.42
CA CYS A 398 -15.87 12.03 5.76
C CYS A 398 -16.24 11.68 7.20
N VAL A 399 -15.80 10.50 7.68
CA VAL A 399 -16.23 9.88 8.95
C VAL A 399 -15.37 10.33 10.14
N ASP A 400 -14.07 10.58 9.93
CA ASP A 400 -13.12 10.89 10.99
C ASP A 400 -13.49 12.18 11.75
N GLU A 401 -13.49 12.11 13.09
CA GLU A 401 -13.94 13.22 13.92
C GLU A 401 -12.96 14.40 13.90
N ALA A 402 -11.65 14.16 13.75
CA ALA A 402 -10.68 15.24 13.65
C ALA A 402 -10.83 15.98 12.31
N ALA A 403 -11.01 15.25 11.21
CA ALA A 403 -11.31 15.82 9.90
C ALA A 403 -12.63 16.61 9.93
N ARG A 404 -13.69 16.05 10.52
CA ARG A 404 -15.00 16.70 10.66
C ARG A 404 -14.90 17.98 11.51
N ALA A 405 -14.16 17.94 12.63
CA ALA A 405 -13.91 19.12 13.46
C ALA A 405 -13.15 20.22 12.70
N ALA A 406 -12.08 19.85 11.98
CA ALA A 406 -11.30 20.77 11.16
C ALA A 406 -12.14 21.41 10.05
N ARG A 407 -12.95 20.62 9.31
CA ARG A 407 -13.89 21.14 8.30
C ARG A 407 -14.86 22.15 8.89
N ARG A 408 -15.47 21.83 10.05
CA ARG A 408 -16.40 22.74 10.74
C ARG A 408 -15.74 24.05 11.18
N ASP A 409 -14.52 23.98 11.73
CA ASP A 409 -13.78 25.18 12.17
C ASP A 409 -13.44 26.09 10.99
N LEU A 410 -12.86 25.53 9.93
CA LEU A 410 -12.49 26.27 8.72
C LEU A 410 -13.70 26.88 8.03
N ARG A 411 -14.82 26.15 7.95
CA ARG A 411 -16.10 26.66 7.44
C ARG A 411 -16.62 27.83 8.28
N ARG A 412 -16.57 27.72 9.61
CA ARG A 412 -16.97 28.81 10.51
C ARG A 412 -16.15 30.07 10.24
N ARG A 413 -14.82 29.94 10.16
CA ARG A 413 -13.90 31.04 9.86
C ARG A 413 -14.17 31.70 8.51
N ARG A 414 -14.43 30.90 7.46
CA ARG A 414 -14.82 31.42 6.14
C ARG A 414 -16.14 32.19 6.18
N ASN A 415 -17.12 31.69 6.93
CA ASN A 415 -18.39 32.39 7.14
C ASN A 415 -18.19 33.69 7.93
N ASP A 416 -17.34 33.70 8.95
CA ASP A 416 -17.02 34.91 9.72
C ASP A 416 -16.43 36.00 8.81
N GLU A 417 -15.45 35.65 7.95
CA GLU A 417 -14.90 36.56 6.94
C GLU A 417 -15.95 37.09 5.96
N SER A 418 -16.82 36.19 5.45
CA SER A 418 -17.90 36.55 4.52
C SER A 418 -18.94 37.48 5.15
N HIS A 419 -19.16 37.37 6.47
CA HIS A 419 -20.05 38.22 7.25
C HIS A 419 -19.36 39.44 7.90
N GLN A 420 -18.17 39.81 7.41
CA GLN A 420 -17.39 40.97 7.90
C GLN A 420 -16.96 40.89 9.37
N ARG A 421 -17.02 39.71 9.99
CA ARG A 421 -16.46 39.41 11.32
C ARG A 421 -14.98 39.05 11.18
N ARG A 422 -14.20 40.00 10.64
CA ARG A 422 -12.82 39.79 10.23
C ARG A 422 -11.87 39.66 11.42
N VAL A 423 -10.86 38.81 11.26
CA VAL A 423 -9.75 38.69 12.21
C VAL A 423 -9.00 40.03 12.30
N GLN A 424 -8.75 40.51 13.51
CA GLN A 424 -8.04 41.78 13.71
C GLN A 424 -6.54 41.62 13.49
N SER A 425 -5.83 42.68 13.10
CA SER A 425 -4.40 42.60 12.76
C SER A 425 -3.51 42.01 13.86
N HIS A 426 -3.87 42.19 15.13
CA HIS A 426 -3.12 41.65 16.28
C HIS A 426 -3.40 40.16 16.54
N GLU A 427 -4.49 39.62 15.99
CA GLU A 427 -4.90 38.21 16.11
C GLU A 427 -4.44 37.36 14.92
N LEU A 428 -3.97 38.00 13.83
CA LEU A 428 -3.62 37.32 12.58
C LEU A 428 -2.57 36.22 12.75
N ALA A 429 -1.58 36.41 13.64
CA ALA A 429 -0.56 35.40 13.89
C ALA A 429 -1.15 34.10 14.45
N GLU A 430 -2.02 34.22 15.45
CA GLU A 430 -2.71 33.08 16.06
C GLU A 430 -3.71 32.46 15.08
N ALA A 431 -4.48 33.29 14.38
CA ALA A 431 -5.47 32.83 13.41
C ALA A 431 -4.84 32.07 12.23
N CYS A 432 -3.72 32.55 11.68
CA CYS A 432 -2.97 31.86 10.63
C CYS A 432 -2.44 30.50 11.13
N SER A 433 -1.87 30.47 12.34
CA SER A 433 -1.38 29.24 12.96
C SER A 433 -2.52 28.22 13.14
N ALA A 434 -3.66 28.67 13.67
CA ALA A 434 -4.83 27.82 13.90
C ALA A 434 -5.39 27.25 12.59
N VAL A 435 -5.56 28.08 11.55
CA VAL A 435 -6.05 27.62 10.24
C VAL A 435 -5.07 26.64 9.60
N LYS A 436 -3.75 26.91 9.67
CA LYS A 436 -2.74 26.01 9.15
C LYS A 436 -2.79 24.63 9.84
N ALA A 437 -2.93 24.60 11.16
CA ALA A 437 -3.08 23.35 11.90
C ALA A 437 -4.32 22.55 11.45
N GLN A 438 -5.46 23.21 11.22
CA GLN A 438 -6.65 22.54 10.69
C GLN A 438 -6.44 22.03 9.25
N LEU A 439 -5.75 22.79 8.40
CA LEU A 439 -5.39 22.35 7.05
C LEU A 439 -4.49 21.13 7.07
N GLU A 440 -3.49 21.07 7.95
CA GLU A 440 -2.59 19.91 8.10
C GLU A 440 -3.36 18.64 8.50
N VAL A 441 -4.37 18.77 9.38
CA VAL A 441 -5.30 17.67 9.72
C VAL A 441 -6.04 17.19 8.48
N LEU A 442 -6.61 18.11 7.69
CA LEU A 442 -7.34 17.74 6.47
C LEU A 442 -6.42 17.08 5.44
N LEU A 443 -5.25 17.68 5.17
CA LEU A 443 -4.30 17.19 4.17
C LEU A 443 -3.80 15.80 4.54
N THR A 444 -3.47 15.55 5.81
CA THR A 444 -3.05 14.22 6.28
C THR A 444 -4.11 13.15 5.98
N GLN A 445 -5.40 13.47 6.13
CA GLN A 445 -6.50 12.54 5.84
C GLN A 445 -6.77 12.36 4.35
N LEU A 446 -6.15 13.20 3.50
CA LEU A 446 -6.23 13.13 2.04
C LEU A 446 -5.01 12.43 1.41
N SER A 447 -4.19 11.75 2.22
CA SER A 447 -3.06 10.96 1.72
C SER A 447 -3.48 9.84 0.77
N PHE A 448 -4.75 9.44 0.76
CA PHE A 448 -5.26 8.45 -0.19
C PHE A 448 -5.10 8.88 -1.66
N PHE A 449 -4.96 10.18 -1.96
CA PHE A 449 -4.65 10.65 -3.31
C PHE A 449 -3.27 10.24 -3.82
N LEU A 450 -2.36 9.81 -2.92
CA LEU A 450 -1.06 9.28 -3.31
C LEU A 450 -1.22 8.00 -4.12
N ASP A 451 -2.15 7.14 -3.68
CA ASP A 451 -2.48 5.85 -4.29
C ASP A 451 -3.66 5.95 -5.27
N ASN A 452 -4.54 6.95 -5.09
CA ASN A 452 -5.72 7.16 -5.92
C ASN A 452 -5.66 8.51 -6.66
N PRO A 453 -4.76 8.69 -7.64
CA PRO A 453 -4.55 10.00 -8.24
C PRO A 453 -5.67 10.42 -9.20
N VAL A 454 -5.87 11.72 -9.32
CA VAL A 454 -6.70 12.30 -10.38
C VAL A 454 -5.92 12.29 -11.70
N VAL A 455 -6.52 11.72 -12.74
CA VAL A 455 -5.90 11.57 -14.06
C VAL A 455 -6.78 12.14 -15.16
N LEU A 456 -6.16 12.66 -16.21
CA LEU A 456 -6.82 13.05 -17.45
C LEU A 456 -6.54 12.00 -18.54
N ALA A 457 -7.59 11.37 -19.06
CA ALA A 457 -7.49 10.45 -20.19
C ALA A 457 -7.17 11.21 -21.49
N GLN A 458 -6.12 10.81 -22.22
CA GLN A 458 -5.62 11.52 -23.41
C GLN A 458 -5.97 10.80 -24.71
N GLU A 459 -5.67 9.51 -24.83
CA GLU A 459 -5.95 8.72 -26.03
C GLU A 459 -6.14 7.26 -25.64
N LEU A 460 -7.26 6.64 -26.06
CA LEU A 460 -7.51 5.21 -25.93
C LEU A 460 -7.31 4.51 -27.28
N ARG A 461 -6.43 3.52 -27.32
CA ARG A 461 -6.29 2.57 -28.43
C ARG A 461 -6.88 1.24 -28.01
N TRP A 462 -7.98 0.83 -28.65
CA TRP A 462 -8.72 -0.37 -28.26
C TRP A 462 -8.51 -1.50 -29.27
N ASP A 463 -8.16 -2.69 -28.77
CA ASP A 463 -8.19 -3.94 -29.52
C ASP A 463 -9.50 -4.69 -29.21
N SER A 464 -10.41 -4.68 -30.18
CA SER A 464 -11.71 -5.37 -30.05
C SER A 464 -11.63 -6.89 -30.09
N ILE A 465 -10.52 -7.47 -30.56
CA ILE A 465 -10.34 -8.93 -30.60
C ILE A 465 -9.92 -9.40 -29.21
N ASP A 466 -8.87 -8.79 -28.66
CA ASP A 466 -8.31 -9.17 -27.35
C ASP A 466 -9.10 -8.56 -26.17
N GLN A 467 -10.04 -7.65 -26.44
CA GLN A 467 -10.81 -6.91 -25.42
C GLN A 467 -9.90 -6.18 -24.43
N THR A 468 -8.80 -5.63 -24.96
CA THR A 468 -7.81 -4.86 -24.20
C THR A 468 -7.54 -3.54 -24.90
N GLY A 469 -7.25 -2.50 -24.11
CA GLY A 469 -6.91 -1.18 -24.61
C GLY A 469 -5.62 -0.65 -24.00
N SER A 470 -4.91 0.19 -24.74
CA SER A 470 -3.83 1.03 -24.22
C SER A 470 -4.34 2.46 -24.10
N LEU A 471 -4.42 2.95 -22.86
CA LEU A 471 -4.79 4.31 -22.54
C LEU A 471 -3.54 5.12 -22.21
N THR A 472 -3.33 6.20 -22.95
CA THR A 472 -2.42 7.27 -22.52
C THR A 472 -3.15 8.23 -21.60
N TYR A 473 -2.50 8.61 -20.50
CA TYR A 473 -3.11 9.49 -19.51
C TYR A 473 -2.08 10.43 -18.88
N GLN A 474 -2.58 11.51 -18.29
CA GLN A 474 -1.81 12.52 -17.59
C GLN A 474 -2.16 12.48 -16.09
N LYS A 475 -1.20 12.16 -15.22
CA LYS A 475 -1.40 12.17 -13.75
C LYS A 475 -1.33 13.62 -13.23
N LEU A 476 -2.47 14.21 -12.88
CA LEU A 476 -2.59 15.61 -12.46
C LEU A 476 -2.18 15.81 -10.99
N ALA A 477 -0.95 15.41 -10.68
CA ALA A 477 -0.32 15.54 -9.37
C ALA A 477 0.70 16.68 -9.36
N GLY A 478 0.74 17.42 -8.25
CA GLY A 478 1.65 18.54 -8.05
C GLY A 478 1.08 19.88 -8.50
N ASP A 479 1.84 20.95 -8.24
CA ASP A 479 1.42 22.35 -8.39
C ASP A 479 1.50 22.90 -9.83
N HIS A 480 1.77 22.04 -10.82
CA HIS A 480 1.87 22.38 -12.25
C HIS A 480 1.10 21.38 -13.12
N SER A 481 0.53 21.87 -14.22
CA SER A 481 -0.22 21.05 -15.18
C SER A 481 0.65 20.36 -16.24
N VAL A 482 1.95 20.66 -16.27
CA VAL A 482 2.92 20.02 -17.18
C VAL A 482 3.49 18.79 -16.48
N VAL A 483 2.82 17.66 -16.69
CA VAL A 483 3.19 16.37 -16.08
C VAL A 483 3.34 15.31 -17.16
N PRO A 484 4.25 14.32 -16.98
CA PRO A 484 4.57 13.32 -18.00
C PRO A 484 3.35 12.44 -18.33
N ILE A 485 3.21 12.13 -19.61
CA ILE A 485 2.21 11.18 -20.12
C ILE A 485 2.66 9.77 -19.75
N ARG A 486 1.72 8.96 -19.25
CA ARG A 486 1.90 7.55 -18.90
C ARG A 486 0.95 6.68 -19.72
N GLU A 487 1.23 5.38 -19.76
CA GLU A 487 0.38 4.37 -20.39
C GLU A 487 -0.19 3.43 -19.34
N LEU A 488 -1.44 3.02 -19.53
CA LEU A 488 -2.17 2.05 -18.72
C LEU A 488 -2.90 1.08 -19.65
N THR A 489 -2.77 -0.22 -19.39
CA THR A 489 -3.63 -1.22 -20.02
C THR A 489 -5.00 -1.19 -19.35
N VAL A 490 -6.06 -1.09 -20.14
CA VAL A 490 -7.45 -1.04 -19.66
C VAL A 490 -8.28 -2.13 -20.32
N ASN A 491 -9.29 -2.63 -19.60
CA ASN A 491 -10.24 -3.63 -20.12
C ASN A 491 -11.62 -3.01 -20.39
N ASP A 492 -11.68 -1.69 -20.52
CA ASP A 492 -12.92 -0.94 -20.74
C ASP A 492 -12.80 -0.07 -22.00
N SER A 493 -13.58 -0.43 -23.02
CA SER A 493 -13.68 0.31 -24.29
C SER A 493 -14.40 1.66 -24.18
N THR A 494 -15.04 1.93 -23.04
CA THR A 494 -15.91 3.10 -22.84
C THR A 494 -15.22 4.29 -22.18
N VAL A 495 -13.90 4.20 -21.94
CA VAL A 495 -13.12 5.32 -21.38
C VAL A 495 -13.21 6.55 -22.30
N GLU A 496 -13.71 7.65 -21.72
CA GLU A 496 -13.91 8.94 -22.37
C GLU A 496 -12.59 9.72 -22.44
N THR A 497 -12.04 9.83 -23.65
CA THR A 497 -10.91 10.73 -23.93
C THR A 497 -11.27 12.19 -23.60
N GLY A 498 -10.37 12.89 -22.91
CA GLY A 498 -10.55 14.27 -22.46
C GLY A 498 -11.35 14.42 -21.16
N SER A 499 -11.76 13.32 -20.52
CA SER A 499 -12.43 13.34 -19.23
C SER A 499 -11.47 13.07 -18.07
N LEU A 500 -11.83 13.60 -16.90
CA LEU A 500 -11.14 13.34 -15.65
C LEU A 500 -11.62 12.04 -15.02
N TYR A 501 -10.68 11.31 -14.43
CA TYR A 501 -10.92 10.08 -13.68
C TYR A 501 -10.19 10.12 -12.34
N LEU A 502 -10.78 9.47 -11.33
CA LEU A 502 -10.02 8.96 -10.19
C LEU A 502 -9.49 7.58 -10.59
N LEU A 503 -8.18 7.41 -10.62
CA LEU A 503 -7.56 6.10 -10.81
C LEU A 503 -7.44 5.46 -9.42
N ASP A 504 -8.06 4.32 -9.16
CA ASP A 504 -7.96 3.65 -7.87
C ASP A 504 -6.72 2.75 -7.73
N SER A 505 -6.56 2.15 -6.56
CA SER A 505 -5.45 1.23 -6.24
C SER A 505 -5.45 -0.04 -7.12
N ASP A 506 -6.61 -0.48 -7.62
CA ASP A 506 -6.74 -1.61 -8.54
C ASP A 506 -6.59 -1.18 -10.01
N ARG A 507 -6.12 0.06 -10.24
CA ARG A 507 -5.95 0.69 -11.57
C ARG A 507 -7.25 0.83 -12.37
N LYS A 508 -8.40 0.82 -11.69
CA LYS A 508 -9.70 1.08 -12.31
C LYS A 508 -9.97 2.59 -12.36
N LEU A 509 -10.64 3.00 -13.43
CA LEU A 509 -10.92 4.40 -13.72
C LEU A 509 -12.36 4.75 -13.33
N HIS A 510 -12.52 5.71 -12.43
CA HIS A 510 -13.83 6.22 -11.99
C HIS A 510 -14.08 7.60 -12.59
N LEU A 511 -15.06 7.71 -13.50
CA LEU A 511 -15.35 8.94 -14.24
C LEU A 511 -15.81 10.07 -13.30
N LEU A 512 -15.14 11.22 -13.36
CA LEU A 512 -15.45 12.39 -12.52
C LEU A 512 -16.41 13.38 -13.19
N ARG A 513 -16.65 13.24 -14.50
CA ARG A 513 -17.65 14.04 -15.23
C ARG A 513 -19.07 13.61 -14.81
N PRO A 514 -20.04 14.54 -14.66
CA PRO A 514 -19.92 15.98 -14.88
C PRO A 514 -19.38 16.76 -13.69
N PHE A 515 -19.22 16.18 -12.51
CA PHE A 515 -18.83 16.92 -11.30
C PHE A 515 -17.51 17.69 -11.42
N LEU A 516 -16.51 17.13 -12.12
CA LEU A 516 -15.24 17.78 -12.44
C LEU A 516 -14.90 17.64 -13.92
N VAL A 517 -14.36 18.71 -14.50
CA VAL A 517 -13.78 18.72 -15.86
C VAL A 517 -12.47 19.48 -15.88
N ALA A 518 -11.62 19.16 -16.85
CA ALA A 518 -10.39 19.90 -17.09
C ALA A 518 -10.35 20.48 -18.50
N THR A 519 -9.88 21.72 -18.61
CA THR A 519 -9.68 22.42 -19.88
C THR A 519 -8.73 23.61 -19.69
N ASN A 520 -8.31 24.25 -20.76
CA ASN A 520 -7.62 25.53 -20.70
C ASN A 520 -8.61 26.63 -20.34
N CYS A 521 -8.27 27.45 -19.35
CA CYS A 521 -9.08 28.60 -18.97
C CYS A 521 -9.07 29.65 -20.08
N GLU A 522 -10.25 30.09 -20.53
CA GLU A 522 -10.36 31.12 -21.57
C GLU A 522 -9.85 32.49 -21.12
N GLN A 523 -9.84 32.75 -19.80
CA GLN A 523 -9.38 34.02 -19.25
C GLN A 523 -7.85 34.15 -19.16
N CYS A 524 -7.15 33.07 -18.77
CA CYS A 524 -5.69 33.12 -18.56
C CYS A 524 -4.87 32.16 -19.42
N GLY A 525 -5.51 31.29 -20.21
CA GLY A 525 -4.86 30.28 -21.04
C GLY A 525 -4.29 29.08 -20.27
N THR A 526 -4.27 29.13 -18.94
CA THR A 526 -3.74 28.05 -18.10
C THR A 526 -4.71 26.87 -18.04
N PHE A 527 -4.20 25.66 -18.18
CA PHE A 527 -4.94 24.43 -17.89
C PHE A 527 -5.43 24.42 -16.43
N SER A 528 -6.68 24.04 -16.21
CA SER A 528 -7.31 24.07 -14.88
C SER A 528 -8.40 23.02 -14.76
N ILE A 529 -8.67 22.59 -13.53
CA ILE A 529 -9.85 21.79 -13.19
C ILE A 529 -10.97 22.73 -12.78
N PHE A 530 -12.19 22.41 -13.21
CA PHE A 530 -13.38 23.21 -12.99
C PHE A 530 -14.49 22.37 -12.36
N HIS A 531 -15.29 23.03 -11.50
CA HIS A 531 -16.56 22.53 -11.00
C HIS A 531 -17.69 23.51 -11.39
N VAL A 532 -18.94 23.10 -11.18
CA VAL A 532 -20.11 23.94 -11.45
C VAL A 532 -20.10 25.23 -10.61
N ASP A 533 -20.35 26.38 -11.24
CA ASP A 533 -20.42 27.67 -10.55
C ASP A 533 -21.85 28.19 -10.52
N ARG A 534 -22.43 28.66 -11.63
CA ARG A 534 -23.76 29.31 -11.61
C ARG A 534 -24.56 28.96 -12.86
N LEU A 535 -25.88 29.03 -12.76
CA LEU A 535 -26.77 29.06 -13.92
C LEU A 535 -27.40 30.46 -14.01
N LEU A 536 -26.90 31.30 -14.91
CA LEU A 536 -27.39 32.66 -15.10
C LEU A 536 -27.99 32.83 -16.50
N ALA A 537 -29.25 33.25 -16.57
CA ALA A 537 -29.97 33.47 -17.84
C ALA A 537 -29.90 32.27 -18.80
N GLY A 538 -29.95 31.04 -18.26
CA GLY A 538 -29.90 29.81 -19.05
C GLY A 538 -28.49 29.42 -19.53
N ARG A 539 -27.43 30.08 -19.06
CA ARG A 539 -26.04 29.68 -19.30
C ARG A 539 -25.40 29.18 -18.02
N LEU A 540 -24.89 27.96 -18.08
CA LEU A 540 -24.13 27.36 -17.00
C LEU A 540 -22.68 27.85 -17.07
N THR A 541 -22.13 28.33 -15.96
CA THR A 541 -20.72 28.68 -15.82
C THR A 541 -19.99 27.68 -14.94
N LEU A 542 -18.70 27.50 -15.20
CA LEU A 542 -17.80 26.65 -14.43
C LEU A 542 -16.73 27.52 -13.77
N LYS A 543 -16.29 27.19 -12.56
CA LYS A 543 -15.25 27.90 -11.82
C LYS A 543 -13.99 27.06 -11.68
N SER A 544 -12.85 27.64 -12.03
CA SER A 544 -11.53 27.02 -11.87
C SER A 544 -11.19 26.90 -10.39
N MET A 545 -10.70 25.73 -10.00
CA MET A 545 -10.30 25.46 -8.63
C MET A 545 -8.98 26.15 -8.27
N GLU A 546 -8.05 26.20 -9.21
CA GLU A 546 -6.72 26.79 -9.06
C GLU A 546 -6.76 28.32 -9.06
N HIS A 547 -7.52 28.92 -9.98
CA HIS A 547 -7.47 30.37 -10.25
C HIS A 547 -8.74 31.10 -9.85
N GLY A 548 -9.88 30.41 -9.69
CA GLY A 548 -11.17 31.04 -9.40
C GLY A 548 -11.81 31.76 -10.59
N HIS A 549 -11.19 31.71 -11.77
CA HIS A 549 -11.78 32.21 -13.03
C HIS A 549 -13.01 31.40 -13.43
N THR A 550 -13.93 32.05 -14.15
CA THR A 550 -15.14 31.42 -14.65
C THR A 550 -15.13 31.29 -16.17
N ILE A 551 -15.69 30.20 -16.69
CA ILE A 551 -15.87 29.96 -18.12
C ILE A 551 -17.31 29.52 -18.39
N ASP A 552 -17.80 29.72 -19.61
CA ASP A 552 -19.08 29.14 -20.02
C ASP A 552 -18.93 27.62 -20.16
N ALA A 553 -19.91 26.87 -19.65
CA ALA A 553 -19.94 25.42 -19.78
C ALA A 553 -20.35 25.04 -21.21
N PRO A 554 -19.70 24.05 -21.84
CA PRO A 554 -20.18 23.51 -23.11
C PRO A 554 -21.58 22.87 -22.98
N ASP A 555 -22.44 22.94 -24.00
CA ASP A 555 -23.82 22.40 -23.97
C ASP A 555 -23.91 20.92 -23.52
N ARG A 556 -22.94 20.10 -23.95
CA ARG A 556 -22.83 18.69 -23.56
C ARG A 556 -22.66 18.49 -22.05
N PHE A 557 -22.09 19.47 -21.38
CA PHE A 557 -21.85 19.46 -19.95
C PHE A 557 -23.11 19.80 -19.17
N GLU A 558 -23.86 20.81 -19.61
CA GLU A 558 -25.17 21.14 -19.02
C GLU A 558 -26.13 19.94 -19.11
N THR A 559 -26.17 19.26 -20.26
CA THR A 559 -26.98 18.06 -20.46
C THR A 559 -26.59 16.95 -19.47
N ALA A 560 -25.29 16.75 -19.24
CA ALA A 560 -24.80 15.75 -18.30
C ALA A 560 -25.18 16.11 -16.85
N MET A 561 -25.08 17.39 -16.47
CA MET A 561 -25.46 17.88 -15.14
C MET A 561 -26.94 17.66 -14.82
N ARG A 562 -27.83 17.82 -15.81
CA ARG A 562 -29.26 17.51 -15.64
C ARG A 562 -29.49 16.01 -15.41
N ARG A 563 -28.74 15.14 -16.09
CA ARG A 563 -28.83 13.68 -15.92
C ARG A 563 -28.36 13.21 -14.54
N THR A 564 -27.43 13.92 -13.92
CA THR A 564 -26.92 13.59 -12.58
C THR A 564 -27.70 14.27 -11.46
N GLY A 565 -28.80 14.99 -11.77
CA GLY A 565 -29.62 15.69 -10.79
C GLY A 565 -29.00 16.98 -10.23
N LEU A 566 -27.84 17.40 -10.73
CA LEU A 566 -27.16 18.64 -10.29
C LEU A 566 -27.84 19.92 -10.81
N LEU A 567 -28.59 19.78 -11.90
CA LEU A 567 -29.49 20.82 -12.41
C LEU A 567 -30.89 20.23 -12.52
N ASN A 568 -31.88 20.91 -11.95
CA ASN A 568 -33.29 20.56 -12.12
C ASN A 568 -33.68 20.60 -13.60
N MET A 569 -34.54 19.68 -14.04
CA MET A 569 -35.01 19.60 -15.44
C MET A 569 -35.75 20.86 -15.88
#